data_AF-G3U269-F1
#
_entry.id   AF-G3U269-F1
#
_cell.length_a   1.000
_cell.length_b   1.000
_cell.length_c   1.000
_cell.angle_alpha   90.00
_cell.angle_beta   90.00
_cell.angle_gamma   90.00
#
_symmetry.space_group_name_H-M   'P 1'
#
loop_
_entity.id
_entity.type
_entity.pdbx_description
1 polymer ?
#
loop_
_entity_poly.entity_id
_entity_poly.type
_entity_poly.pdbx_seq_one_letter_code
_entity_poly.pdbx_strand_id
1 'polypeptide(L)'
;MFALGLPFLVLLVASVDSCLGALGPKNVSQKDAEFERTYVDEVNGELVNIYTFNHTVTRNRTEGVRVSVNVLNKQKGAPLLFVVRQKEAVVSFQVPLILRGLFQRKYLYQKVERTLCQPPTKNESEVQFFYVDVSTLSPVNTTYQLRVSRMDDFVLRTGEQFSFNTTAAQPQYFKYEFPEGVDSVIVKVTSNKAFPCSVISIQDVLCPVYDLDNNVAFIGMYQTMTKKAAITVQRKDFPSNSFYVVVVVKTEDQACGGALPFYPFIEDEPVDQGHRQKTLSVLVSQAVTSEAYVDGMLFCLGIFLSFYLLTIILACWENWRQKKALLVAMDRACPESGHPRILADAFPGSSPYEGYNYGSFENGSGSTDGLVDSTGTGDLSYSYQGHNQFKRALFSGQMRQLCIAMSRCGDPVGTRPRLDSMSSVEEDDYDTLTDIDSDKNVIRTKQYLYVADLARKDKRVLRKKYQIYFWNIATIAVFYALPVVQLVITYQTVVNVTGNQDICYYNFLCAHPLGNLSAFNNILSNLGYILLGLLFLLIILQREINHNRALLRNDLYALECGIPKHFGLFYAMGTALMMEGLLSACYHVCPNYTNFQF
;
A
#
# COMPACT_ATOMS: atom_id res chain seq x y z
N MET A 1 22.95 -91.96 33.79
CA MET A 1 24.36 -91.73 33.38
C MET A 1 24.77 -90.36 33.92
N PHE A 2 25.83 -90.37 34.73
CA PHE A 2 26.67 -89.29 35.29
C PHE A 2 26.46 -87.87 34.72
N ALA A 3 26.16 -86.84 35.55
CA ALA A 3 27.09 -85.99 36.34
C ALA A 3 28.00 -85.14 35.41
N LEU A 4 28.21 -83.82 35.49
CA LEU A 4 28.42 -82.78 36.51
C LEU A 4 27.96 -81.43 35.86
N GLY A 5 27.70 -80.30 36.51
CA GLY A 5 27.89 -79.87 37.89
C GLY A 5 27.36 -78.43 38.03
N LEU A 6 26.89 -78.11 39.23
CA LEU A 6 26.76 -76.75 39.76
C LEU A 6 28.02 -76.49 40.61
N PRO A 7 28.48 -75.24 40.85
CA PRO A 7 27.72 -74.42 41.80
C PRO A 7 27.91 -72.87 41.77
N PHE A 8 27.14 -72.21 42.65
CA PHE A 8 27.39 -70.92 43.33
C PHE A 8 27.47 -69.60 42.52
N LEU A 9 26.43 -68.78 42.65
CA LEU A 9 26.53 -67.31 42.76
C LEU A 9 25.28 -66.80 43.51
N VAL A 10 25.29 -66.80 44.85
CA VAL A 10 25.47 -65.62 45.72
C VAL A 10 24.58 -64.42 45.36
N LEU A 11 23.60 -64.22 46.24
CA LEU A 11 22.83 -63.00 46.47
C LEU A 11 23.76 -61.77 46.53
N LEU A 12 23.56 -60.81 45.63
CA LEU A 12 23.96 -59.42 45.82
C LEU A 12 22.77 -58.56 45.37
N VAL A 13 21.86 -58.32 46.30
CA VAL A 13 20.99 -57.15 46.29
C VAL A 13 21.94 -55.97 46.47
N ALA A 14 22.43 -55.43 45.36
CA ALA A 14 23.09 -54.15 45.37
C ALA A 14 22.01 -53.12 45.69
N SER A 15 22.11 -52.56 46.90
CA SER A 15 21.52 -51.28 47.26
C SER A 15 21.93 -50.25 46.21
N VAL A 16 21.06 -50.04 45.23
CA VAL A 16 21.03 -48.74 44.58
C VAL A 16 20.44 -47.82 45.64
N ASP A 17 21.34 -47.27 46.47
CA ASP A 17 21.10 -46.02 47.16
C ASP A 17 20.67 -45.04 46.08
N SER A 18 19.36 -44.95 45.92
CA SER A 18 18.74 -43.84 45.27
C SER A 18 19.23 -42.65 46.06
N CYS A 19 20.14 -41.89 45.47
CA CYS A 19 20.40 -40.52 45.85
C CYS A 19 19.13 -39.71 45.53
N LEU A 20 18.01 -40.05 46.18
CA LEU A 20 16.98 -39.11 46.53
C LEU A 20 17.72 -38.12 47.42
N GLY A 21 18.19 -37.04 46.80
CA GLY A 21 18.49 -35.83 47.55
C GLY A 21 17.21 -35.48 48.29
N ALA A 22 17.15 -35.86 49.56
CA ALA A 22 16.19 -35.37 50.50
C ALA A 22 16.44 -33.86 50.62
N LEU A 23 15.83 -33.09 49.72
CA LEU A 23 15.56 -31.68 49.95
C LEU A 23 14.68 -31.64 51.20
N GLY A 24 15.30 -31.42 52.35
CA GLY A 24 14.59 -31.07 53.57
C GLY A 24 13.65 -29.87 53.32
N PRO A 25 12.67 -29.63 54.20
CA PRO A 25 11.76 -28.50 54.04
C PRO A 25 12.59 -27.21 53.93
N LYS A 26 12.46 -26.51 52.79
CA LYS A 26 13.07 -25.18 52.63
C LYS A 26 12.50 -24.26 53.70
N ASN A 27 13.37 -23.50 54.37
CA ASN A 27 12.96 -22.47 55.32
C ASN A 27 12.25 -21.35 54.54
N VAL A 28 11.03 -21.00 54.96
CA VAL A 28 10.24 -19.95 54.32
C VAL A 28 10.15 -18.76 55.28
N SER A 29 10.68 -17.60 54.88
CA SER A 29 10.49 -16.33 55.57
C SER A 29 9.35 -15.57 54.90
N GLN A 30 8.21 -15.45 55.59
CA GLN A 30 7.08 -14.65 55.12
C GLN A 30 7.07 -13.29 55.83
N LYS A 31 6.93 -12.21 55.06
CA LYS A 31 6.89 -10.84 55.58
C LYS A 31 5.68 -10.10 55.00
N ASP A 32 4.94 -9.41 55.86
CA ASP A 32 3.96 -8.41 55.42
C ASP A 32 4.71 -7.16 55.00
N ALA A 33 4.54 -6.78 53.73
CA ALA A 33 5.34 -5.77 53.07
C ALA A 33 4.54 -4.51 52.75
N GLU A 34 5.23 -3.38 52.76
CA GLU A 34 4.66 -2.05 52.55
C GLU A 34 5.16 -1.48 51.21
N PHE A 35 4.32 -0.69 50.55
CA PHE A 35 4.71 0.04 49.34
C PHE A 35 5.77 1.09 49.67
N GLU A 36 6.58 1.44 48.66
CA GLU A 36 7.67 2.42 48.74
C GLU A 36 8.83 2.09 49.66
N ARG A 37 8.72 1.00 50.44
CA ARG A 37 9.80 0.49 51.27
C ARG A 37 10.77 -0.35 50.44
N THR A 38 12.07 -0.13 50.66
CA THR A 38 13.13 -0.94 50.06
C THR A 38 13.57 -2.02 51.04
N TYR A 39 13.41 -3.27 50.65
CA TYR A 39 13.84 -4.44 51.40
C TYR A 39 15.21 -4.88 50.89
N VAL A 40 16.18 -5.01 51.78
CA VAL A 40 17.51 -5.54 51.48
C VAL A 40 17.67 -6.82 52.29
N ASP A 41 17.54 -7.96 51.62
CA ASP A 41 17.48 -9.27 52.25
C ASP A 41 18.38 -10.27 51.52
N GLU A 42 18.59 -11.42 52.16
CA GLU A 42 19.41 -12.53 51.66
C GLU A 42 18.56 -13.77 51.42
N VAL A 43 18.91 -14.53 50.38
CA VAL A 43 18.39 -15.88 50.10
C VAL A 43 19.50 -16.81 49.66
N ASN A 44 19.29 -18.12 49.85
CA ASN A 44 20.18 -19.19 49.40
C ASN A 44 19.31 -20.41 48.98
N GLY A 45 19.93 -21.56 48.70
CA GLY A 45 19.24 -22.78 48.27
C GLY A 45 18.21 -23.34 49.26
N GLU A 46 18.38 -23.01 50.54
CA GLU A 46 17.55 -23.50 51.66
C GLU A 46 16.52 -22.48 52.15
N LEU A 47 16.74 -21.18 51.91
CA LEU A 47 15.88 -20.08 52.36
C LEU A 47 15.13 -19.41 51.20
N VAL A 48 13.80 -19.36 51.32
CA VAL A 48 12.89 -18.66 50.39
C VAL A 48 12.22 -17.50 51.13
N ASN A 49 12.22 -16.31 50.52
CA ASN A 49 11.55 -15.14 51.08
C ASN A 49 10.26 -14.85 50.31
N ILE A 50 9.16 -14.62 51.03
CA ILE A 50 7.84 -14.30 50.47
C ILE A 50 7.37 -12.98 51.06
N TYR A 51 7.12 -11.99 50.19
CA TYR A 51 6.58 -10.69 50.58
C TYR A 51 5.11 -10.61 50.20
N THR A 52 4.26 -10.30 51.18
CA THR A 52 2.81 -10.16 51.00
C THR A 52 2.46 -8.68 50.91
N PHE A 53 1.77 -8.28 49.84
CA PHE A 53 1.30 -6.91 49.64
C PHE A 53 -0.22 -6.87 49.51
N ASN A 54 -0.85 -5.83 50.05
CA ASN A 54 -2.28 -5.57 49.91
C ASN A 54 -2.54 -4.37 48.99
N HIS A 55 -3.27 -4.58 47.90
CA HIS A 55 -3.56 -3.54 46.92
C HIS A 55 -5.07 -3.36 46.76
N THR A 56 -5.57 -2.18 47.10
CA THR A 56 -6.99 -1.84 46.92
C THR A 56 -7.21 -1.31 45.50
N VAL A 57 -7.91 -2.08 44.68
CA VAL A 57 -8.32 -1.67 43.33
C VAL A 57 -9.71 -1.06 43.43
N THR A 58 -9.91 0.10 42.82
CA THR A 58 -11.23 0.74 42.73
C THR A 58 -11.65 0.86 41.29
N ARG A 59 -12.95 0.81 41.02
CA ARG A 59 -13.48 0.87 39.64
C ARG A 59 -13.14 2.20 38.94
N ASN A 60 -13.10 3.31 39.67
CA ASN A 60 -12.92 4.65 39.10
C ASN A 60 -11.46 5.15 39.10
N ARG A 61 -10.53 4.41 39.73
CA ARG A 61 -9.12 4.78 39.80
C ARG A 61 -8.25 3.54 39.59
N THR A 62 -7.59 3.51 38.45
CA THR A 62 -6.60 2.48 38.10
C THR A 62 -5.22 2.97 38.51
N GLU A 63 -4.53 2.26 39.42
CA GLU A 63 -3.17 2.61 39.86
C GLU A 63 -2.17 1.62 39.28
N GLY A 64 -1.02 2.05 38.77
CA GLY A 64 0.00 1.09 38.35
C GLY A 64 0.77 0.55 39.56
N VAL A 65 1.15 -0.73 39.55
CA VAL A 65 2.08 -1.30 40.53
C VAL A 65 3.37 -1.70 39.82
N ARG A 66 4.51 -1.21 40.30
CA ARG A 66 5.83 -1.47 39.70
C ARG A 66 6.73 -2.17 40.70
N VAL A 67 7.24 -3.33 40.31
CA VAL A 67 8.20 -4.13 41.09
C VAL A 67 9.60 -3.83 40.57
N SER A 68 10.46 -3.30 41.44
CA SER A 68 11.87 -3.00 41.16
C SER A 68 12.75 -3.93 41.96
N VAL A 69 13.65 -4.63 41.28
CA VAL A 69 14.62 -5.52 41.90
C VAL A 69 16.02 -5.23 41.41
N ASN A 70 16.98 -5.31 42.33
CA ASN A 70 18.39 -5.10 42.04
C ASN A 70 19.23 -6.12 42.80
N VAL A 71 20.13 -6.81 42.11
CA VAL A 71 21.00 -7.82 42.72
C VAL A 71 22.37 -7.21 42.97
N LEU A 72 22.83 -7.28 44.21
CA LEU A 72 24.10 -6.66 44.61
C LEU A 72 25.29 -7.62 44.41
N ASN A 73 25.06 -8.93 44.54
CA ASN A 73 26.12 -9.93 44.44
C ASN A 73 26.17 -10.56 43.03
N LYS A 74 27.34 -10.49 42.36
CA LYS A 74 27.53 -11.06 41.01
C LYS A 74 27.91 -12.53 41.08
N GLN A 75 26.93 -13.42 41.28
CA GLN A 75 27.19 -14.86 41.20
C GLN A 75 26.96 -15.41 39.79
N LYS A 76 27.94 -16.18 39.28
CA LYS A 76 27.82 -16.94 38.03
C LYS A 76 27.22 -18.32 38.34
N GLY A 77 26.16 -18.71 37.61
CA GLY A 77 25.63 -20.08 37.61
C GLY A 77 24.37 -20.35 38.46
N ALA A 78 23.94 -19.43 39.33
CA ALA A 78 22.72 -19.58 40.13
C ALA A 78 21.95 -18.23 40.22
N PRO A 79 21.05 -17.93 39.27
CA PRO A 79 20.31 -16.68 39.27
C PRO A 79 19.23 -16.65 40.35
N LEU A 80 18.87 -15.45 40.80
CA LEU A 80 17.70 -15.22 41.64
C LEU A 80 16.44 -15.31 40.78
N LEU A 81 15.46 -16.09 41.21
CA LEU A 81 14.16 -16.19 40.59
C LEU A 81 13.14 -15.38 41.40
N PHE A 82 12.51 -14.42 40.73
CA PHE A 82 11.39 -13.65 41.27
C PHE A 82 10.10 -14.17 40.64
N VAL A 83 9.13 -14.50 41.47
CA VAL A 83 7.78 -14.92 41.04
C VAL A 83 6.76 -14.02 41.71
N VAL A 84 6.05 -13.22 40.91
CA VAL A 84 4.96 -12.37 41.36
C VAL A 84 3.65 -13.08 41.09
N ARG A 85 2.95 -13.48 42.15
CA ARG A 85 1.65 -14.14 42.07
C ARG A 85 0.54 -13.12 42.35
N GLN A 86 -0.29 -12.87 41.34
CA GLN A 86 -1.49 -12.03 41.44
C GLN A 86 -2.75 -12.91 41.38
N LYS A 87 -3.93 -12.31 41.56
CA LYS A 87 -5.23 -13.02 41.55
C LYS A 87 -5.47 -13.83 40.26
N GLU A 88 -5.15 -13.27 39.10
CA GLU A 88 -5.45 -13.85 37.78
C GLU A 88 -4.21 -14.01 36.88
N ALA A 89 -3.02 -13.66 37.38
CA ALA A 89 -1.79 -13.68 36.59
C ALA A 89 -0.58 -14.01 37.45
N VAL A 90 0.44 -14.63 36.82
CA VAL A 90 1.74 -14.88 37.43
C VAL A 90 2.81 -14.35 36.50
N VAL A 91 3.69 -13.50 37.03
CA VAL A 91 4.85 -12.98 36.30
C VAL A 91 6.10 -13.52 36.96
N SER A 92 6.96 -14.20 36.20
CA SER A 92 8.24 -14.68 36.71
C SER A 92 9.40 -14.21 35.85
N PHE A 93 10.52 -13.92 36.49
CA PHE A 93 11.75 -13.52 35.80
C PHE A 93 12.96 -13.78 36.69
N GLN A 94 14.09 -14.05 36.04
CA GLN A 94 15.37 -14.25 36.70
C GLN A 94 16.16 -12.93 36.76
N VAL A 95 16.97 -12.77 37.81
CA VAL A 95 17.95 -11.69 37.95
C VAL A 95 19.31 -12.29 38.33
N PRO A 96 20.40 -11.98 37.60
CA PRO A 96 20.45 -11.06 36.47
C PRO A 96 19.64 -11.54 35.24
N LEU A 97 18.94 -10.59 34.61
CA LEU A 97 18.12 -10.84 33.43
C LEU A 97 19.03 -10.93 32.21
N ILE A 98 18.83 -11.96 31.40
CA ILE A 98 19.59 -12.18 30.17
C ILE A 98 18.66 -11.97 28.98
N LEU A 99 18.90 -10.91 28.22
CA LEU A 99 18.19 -10.66 26.96
C LEU A 99 19.07 -11.11 25.79
N ARG A 100 18.45 -11.76 24.80
CA ARG A 100 19.15 -12.26 23.61
C ARG A 100 18.86 -11.34 22.42
N GLY A 101 19.91 -10.75 21.86
CA GLY A 101 19.86 -9.98 20.62
C GLY A 101 20.05 -10.86 19.38
N LEU A 102 20.28 -10.21 18.23
CA LEU A 102 20.67 -10.89 17.00
C LEU A 102 21.98 -11.65 17.18
N PHE A 103 22.15 -12.73 16.41
CA PHE A 103 23.33 -13.61 16.47
C PHE A 103 23.60 -14.20 17.87
N GLN A 104 22.54 -14.42 18.66
CA GLN A 104 22.61 -15.01 20.00
C GLN A 104 23.43 -14.20 21.03
N ARG A 105 23.63 -12.90 20.79
CA ARG A 105 24.31 -11.99 21.72
C ARG A 105 23.54 -11.91 23.04
N LYS A 106 24.24 -12.06 24.17
CA LYS A 106 23.65 -12.05 25.52
C LYS A 106 23.92 -10.71 26.21
N TYR A 107 22.86 -10.04 26.66
CA TYR A 107 22.91 -8.80 27.42
C TYR A 107 22.43 -9.03 28.84
N LEU A 108 23.25 -8.65 29.82
CA LEU A 108 23.03 -8.97 31.23
C LEU A 108 22.63 -7.73 32.04
N TYR A 109 21.51 -7.82 32.76
CA TYR A 109 20.95 -6.72 33.56
C TYR A 109 20.78 -7.13 35.01
N GLN A 110 21.42 -6.41 35.92
CA GLN A 110 21.33 -6.63 37.38
C GLN A 110 20.11 -5.97 38.01
N LYS A 111 19.65 -4.88 37.40
CA LYS A 111 18.45 -4.15 37.82
C LYS A 111 17.33 -4.42 36.82
N VAL A 112 16.22 -4.92 37.32
CA VAL A 112 15.04 -5.29 36.52
C VAL A 112 13.82 -4.62 37.15
N GLU A 113 12.97 -4.05 36.31
CA GLU A 113 11.72 -3.44 36.76
C GLU A 113 10.57 -3.95 35.90
N ARG A 114 9.45 -4.32 36.54
CA ARG A 114 8.25 -4.82 35.86
C ARG A 114 7.03 -4.08 36.39
N THR A 115 6.20 -3.58 35.48
CA THR A 115 4.86 -3.12 35.82
C THR A 115 3.94 -4.35 35.84
N LEU A 116 3.13 -4.47 36.88
CA LEU A 116 2.20 -5.58 37.05
C LEU A 116 0.90 -5.29 36.31
N CYS A 117 0.33 -6.31 35.67
CA CYS A 117 -0.96 -6.16 35.00
C CYS A 117 -2.07 -6.11 36.05
N GLN A 118 -3.09 -5.28 35.82
CA GLN A 118 -4.20 -5.13 36.75
C GLN A 118 -5.45 -5.77 36.16
N PRO A 119 -5.90 -6.94 36.68
CA PRO A 119 -7.17 -7.50 36.24
C PRO A 119 -8.31 -6.55 36.63
N PRO A 120 -9.28 -6.29 35.73
CA PRO A 120 -10.40 -5.40 36.02
C PRO A 120 -11.27 -5.97 37.16
N THR A 121 -11.68 -5.12 38.10
CA THR A 121 -12.61 -5.52 39.18
C THR A 121 -14.05 -5.15 38.83
N LYS A 122 -14.99 -6.06 39.13
CA LYS A 122 -16.45 -5.82 38.98
C LYS A 122 -17.03 -5.02 40.16
N ASN A 123 -16.34 -5.03 41.30
CA ASN A 123 -16.80 -4.38 42.53
C ASN A 123 -16.39 -2.89 42.55
N GLU A 124 -17.06 -2.08 43.36
CA GLU A 124 -16.68 -0.66 43.52
C GLU A 124 -15.27 -0.50 44.08
N SER A 125 -14.93 -1.35 45.05
CA SER A 125 -13.59 -1.51 45.58
C SER A 125 -13.34 -2.97 45.97
N GLU A 126 -12.14 -3.45 45.70
CA GLU A 126 -11.72 -4.81 46.06
C GLU A 126 -10.26 -4.76 46.54
N VAL A 127 -10.01 -5.28 47.75
CA VAL A 127 -8.65 -5.47 48.24
C VAL A 127 -8.12 -6.77 47.67
N GLN A 128 -7.11 -6.68 46.82
CA GLN A 128 -6.44 -7.80 46.19
C GLN A 128 -5.06 -7.99 46.83
N PHE A 129 -4.71 -9.24 47.15
CA PHE A 129 -3.38 -9.58 47.63
C PHE A 129 -2.52 -10.06 46.47
N PHE A 130 -1.25 -9.68 46.49
CA PHE A 130 -0.25 -10.28 45.62
C PHE A 130 1.00 -10.62 46.43
N TYR A 131 1.73 -11.62 45.96
CA TYR A 131 2.90 -12.16 46.64
C TYR A 131 4.12 -12.04 45.73
N VAL A 132 5.26 -11.66 46.29
CA VAL A 132 6.55 -11.68 45.61
C VAL A 132 7.41 -12.74 46.28
N ASP A 133 7.64 -13.85 45.58
CA ASP A 133 8.48 -14.94 46.04
C ASP A 133 9.89 -14.76 45.46
N VAL A 134 10.90 -14.88 46.32
CA VAL A 134 12.32 -14.76 45.95
C VAL A 134 13.04 -16.05 46.34
N SER A 135 13.68 -16.69 45.36
CA SER A 135 14.41 -17.94 45.57
C SER A 135 15.67 -18.02 44.71
N THR A 136 16.63 -18.83 45.13
CA THR A 136 17.82 -19.17 44.35
C THR A 136 18.20 -20.63 44.59
N LEU A 137 19.03 -21.18 43.71
CA LEU A 137 19.68 -22.48 43.90
C LEU A 137 21.13 -22.32 44.39
N SER A 138 21.56 -21.10 44.70
CA SER A 138 22.92 -20.84 45.17
C SER A 138 23.16 -21.40 46.57
N PRO A 139 24.27 -22.11 46.82
CA PRO A 139 24.66 -22.53 48.17
C PRO A 139 25.16 -21.36 49.03
N VAL A 140 25.45 -20.20 48.43
CA VAL A 140 25.97 -19.02 49.14
C VAL A 140 24.89 -17.93 49.18
N ASN A 141 24.81 -17.23 50.32
CA ASN A 141 23.85 -16.13 50.50
C ASN A 141 24.02 -15.08 49.39
N THR A 142 22.90 -14.80 48.72
CA THR A 142 22.81 -13.79 47.66
C THR A 142 21.93 -12.65 48.15
N THR A 143 22.52 -11.44 48.18
CA THR A 143 21.86 -10.20 48.59
C THR A 143 21.11 -9.56 47.42
N TYR A 144 19.87 -9.16 47.66
CA TYR A 144 19.06 -8.41 46.70
C TYR A 144 18.33 -7.25 47.36
N GLN A 145 17.93 -6.28 46.54
CA GLN A 145 17.07 -5.18 46.91
C GLN A 145 15.74 -5.35 46.18
N LEU A 146 14.63 -5.34 46.93
CA LEU A 146 13.27 -5.36 46.41
C LEU A 146 12.55 -4.09 46.85
N ARG A 147 11.96 -3.37 45.90
CA ARG A 147 11.07 -2.24 46.16
C ARG A 147 9.84 -2.36 45.29
N VAL A 148 8.66 -2.25 45.89
CA VAL A 148 7.40 -2.19 45.16
C VAL A 148 6.81 -0.80 45.32
N SER A 149 6.57 -0.12 44.20
CA SER A 149 6.10 1.26 44.17
C SER A 149 4.78 1.39 43.44
N ARG A 150 3.99 2.41 43.81
CA ARG A 150 2.80 2.81 43.05
C ARG A 150 3.20 3.76 41.93
N MET A 151 2.48 3.70 40.81
CA MET A 151 2.67 4.63 39.70
C MET A 151 1.51 5.64 39.72
N ASP A 152 1.82 6.89 40.06
CA ASP A 152 0.83 7.97 40.15
C ASP A 152 0.19 8.28 38.79
N ASP A 153 0.98 8.26 37.71
CA ASP A 153 0.56 8.56 36.33
C ASP A 153 0.47 7.30 35.45
N PHE A 154 -0.22 6.25 35.92
CA PHE A 154 -0.42 5.03 35.13
C PHE A 154 -1.42 5.21 33.98
N VAL A 155 -2.38 6.12 34.14
CA VAL A 155 -3.42 6.40 33.15
C VAL A 155 -3.07 7.67 32.37
N LEU A 156 -2.91 7.53 31.06
CA LEU A 156 -2.60 8.64 30.16
C LEU A 156 -3.84 9.53 29.96
N ARG A 157 -3.63 10.84 29.93
CA ARG A 157 -4.68 11.84 29.68
C ARG A 157 -4.57 12.43 28.27
N THR A 158 -5.71 12.79 27.71
CA THR A 158 -5.79 13.37 26.36
C THR A 158 -5.21 14.80 26.38
N GLY A 159 -4.28 15.09 25.48
CA GLY A 159 -3.66 16.41 25.35
C GLY A 159 -2.53 16.71 26.33
N GLU A 160 -2.29 15.83 27.32
CA GLU A 160 -1.20 15.97 28.27
C GLU A 160 0.02 15.13 27.83
N GLN A 161 1.21 15.74 27.89
CA GLN A 161 2.46 15.05 27.56
C GLN A 161 3.05 14.42 28.81
N PHE A 162 3.24 13.10 28.79
CA PHE A 162 3.86 12.35 29.88
C PHE A 162 5.24 11.85 29.47
N SER A 163 6.27 12.08 30.30
CA SER A 163 7.65 11.70 29.99
C SER A 163 8.23 10.73 31.00
N PHE A 164 8.92 9.71 30.52
CA PHE A 164 9.54 8.67 31.35
C PHE A 164 10.85 8.17 30.74
N ASN A 165 11.63 7.45 31.54
CA ASN A 165 12.87 6.80 31.11
C ASN A 165 12.70 5.28 31.18
N THR A 166 13.21 4.56 30.18
CA THR A 166 13.11 3.11 30.12
C THR A 166 14.37 2.49 29.50
N THR A 167 14.58 1.21 29.82
CA THR A 167 15.65 0.36 29.29
C THR A 167 15.04 -0.98 28.87
N ALA A 168 15.82 -1.84 28.20
CA ALA A 168 15.34 -3.16 27.78
C ALA A 168 14.92 -4.06 28.96
N ALA A 169 15.54 -3.91 30.14
CA ALA A 169 15.21 -4.65 31.36
C ALA A 169 14.20 -3.94 32.28
N GLN A 170 13.77 -2.74 31.90
CA GLN A 170 12.83 -1.91 32.66
C GLN A 170 11.73 -1.37 31.73
N PRO A 171 11.02 -2.25 31.00
CA PRO A 171 9.93 -1.84 30.12
C PRO A 171 8.83 -1.12 30.92
N GLN A 172 8.09 -0.25 30.25
CA GLN A 172 6.96 0.45 30.86
C GLN A 172 5.75 0.38 29.93
N TYR A 173 4.57 0.30 30.53
CA TYR A 173 3.32 0.48 29.81
C TYR A 173 2.32 1.26 30.64
N PHE A 174 1.40 1.93 29.95
CA PHE A 174 0.42 2.84 30.53
C PHE A 174 -0.96 2.54 29.96
N LYS A 175 -2.00 2.75 30.76
CA LYS A 175 -3.39 2.59 30.32
C LYS A 175 -3.90 3.88 29.68
N TYR A 176 -4.70 3.79 28.64
CA TYR A 176 -5.50 4.89 28.13
C TYR A 176 -6.96 4.46 28.03
N GLU A 177 -7.88 5.35 28.38
CA GLU A 177 -9.32 5.13 28.30
C GLU A 177 -9.94 6.19 27.38
N PHE A 178 -10.77 5.75 26.44
CA PHE A 178 -11.39 6.67 25.49
C PHE A 178 -12.42 7.57 26.21
N PRO A 179 -12.33 8.90 26.08
CA PRO A 179 -13.35 9.80 26.63
C PRO A 179 -14.69 9.64 25.86
N GLU A 180 -15.79 10.04 26.49
CA GLU A 180 -17.12 9.99 25.87
C GLU A 180 -17.16 10.84 24.59
N GLY A 181 -17.81 10.30 23.54
CA GLY A 181 -17.93 10.98 22.25
C GLY A 181 -16.68 10.95 21.36
N VAL A 182 -15.58 10.31 21.77
CA VAL A 182 -14.37 10.18 20.94
C VAL A 182 -14.24 8.77 20.37
N ASP A 183 -14.23 8.69 19.03
CA ASP A 183 -14.16 7.42 18.29
C ASP A 183 -12.73 6.99 17.95
N SER A 184 -11.79 7.94 17.87
CA SER A 184 -10.41 7.66 17.49
C SER A 184 -9.41 8.64 18.08
N VAL A 185 -8.21 8.12 18.37
CA VAL A 185 -7.11 8.86 18.99
C VAL A 185 -5.79 8.52 18.30
N ILE A 186 -4.83 9.42 18.39
CA ILE A 186 -3.48 9.22 17.88
C ILE A 186 -2.53 9.21 19.06
N VAL A 187 -1.85 8.08 19.28
CA VAL A 187 -0.80 7.94 20.28
C VAL A 187 0.52 8.36 19.64
N LYS A 188 1.06 9.50 20.08
CA LYS A 188 2.34 10.05 19.60
C LYS A 188 3.40 9.80 20.63
N VAL A 189 4.53 9.23 20.21
CA VAL A 189 5.67 9.00 21.09
C VAL A 189 6.89 9.70 20.49
N THR A 190 7.59 10.48 21.31
CA THR A 190 8.73 11.28 20.88
C THR A 190 9.93 11.09 21.79
N SER A 191 11.13 11.25 21.24
CA SER A 191 12.41 11.18 21.93
C SER A 191 13.38 12.18 21.32
N ASN A 192 14.20 12.80 22.17
CA ASN A 192 15.26 13.71 21.73
C ASN A 192 16.43 12.96 21.06
N LYS A 193 16.63 11.68 21.41
CA LYS A 193 17.68 10.81 20.88
C LYS A 193 17.12 9.81 19.87
N ALA A 194 17.86 9.56 18.79
CA ALA A 194 17.49 8.57 17.77
C ALA A 194 17.69 7.13 18.26
N PHE A 195 18.81 6.89 18.95
CA PHE A 195 19.16 5.58 19.53
C PHE A 195 19.23 5.70 21.06
N PRO A 196 18.91 4.64 21.82
CA PRO A 196 18.64 3.27 21.35
C PRO A 196 17.28 3.10 20.64
N CYS A 197 17.15 2.08 19.78
CA CYS A 197 15.90 1.71 19.12
C CYS A 197 14.83 1.32 20.14
N SER A 198 13.59 1.68 19.89
CA SER A 198 12.45 1.34 20.74
C SER A 198 11.30 0.81 19.91
N VAL A 199 10.46 -0.01 20.51
CA VAL A 199 9.17 -0.44 19.94
C VAL A 199 8.05 0.09 20.80
N ILE A 200 7.01 0.57 20.14
CA ILE A 200 5.75 0.94 20.75
C ILE A 200 4.73 -0.08 20.29
N SER A 201 3.95 -0.60 21.23
CA SER A 201 2.89 -1.56 20.97
C SER A 201 1.62 -1.14 21.68
N ILE A 202 0.49 -1.23 20.98
CA ILE A 202 -0.85 -0.92 21.48
C ILE A 202 -1.58 -2.23 21.63
N GLN A 203 -1.86 -2.60 22.87
CA GLN A 203 -2.42 -3.89 23.27
C GLN A 203 -3.75 -3.68 24.00
N ASP A 204 -4.62 -4.69 23.96
CA ASP A 204 -5.86 -4.67 24.75
C ASP A 204 -5.55 -4.70 26.26
N VAL A 205 -6.50 -4.26 27.09
CA VAL A 205 -6.41 -4.30 28.56
C VAL A 205 -6.69 -5.71 29.05
N LEU A 206 -5.81 -6.64 28.69
CA LEU A 206 -5.89 -8.06 29.01
C LEU A 206 -4.55 -8.55 29.57
N CYS A 207 -4.60 -9.38 30.62
CA CYS A 207 -3.44 -10.06 31.17
C CYS A 207 -3.21 -11.41 30.46
N PRO A 208 -1.96 -11.82 30.16
CA PRO A 208 -0.70 -11.12 30.39
C PRO A 208 -0.39 -10.05 29.32
N VAL A 209 0.32 -8.99 29.74
CA VAL A 209 0.82 -7.94 28.83
C VAL A 209 2.18 -8.36 28.27
N TYR A 210 2.38 -8.20 26.96
CA TYR A 210 3.65 -8.53 26.31
C TYR A 210 4.56 -7.29 26.27
N ASP A 211 5.48 -7.22 27.23
CA ASP A 211 6.33 -6.05 27.51
C ASP A 211 7.84 -6.34 27.37
N LEU A 212 8.23 -7.49 26.83
CA LEU A 212 9.63 -7.87 26.60
C LEU A 212 10.04 -7.63 25.14
N ASP A 213 11.35 -7.44 24.93
CA ASP A 213 11.93 -7.26 23.60
C ASP A 213 11.48 -8.34 22.61
N ASN A 214 11.49 -9.61 23.04
CA ASN A 214 11.19 -10.76 22.19
C ASN A 214 9.69 -11.01 21.94
N ASN A 215 8.79 -10.41 22.72
CA ASN A 215 7.36 -10.75 22.70
C ASN A 215 6.43 -9.56 22.47
N VAL A 216 6.92 -8.32 22.59
CA VAL A 216 6.14 -7.08 22.41
C VAL A 216 5.49 -6.96 21.02
N ALA A 217 6.01 -7.70 20.04
CA ALA A 217 5.52 -7.74 18.67
C ALA A 217 4.52 -8.88 18.38
N PHE A 218 4.11 -9.66 19.40
CA PHE A 218 3.23 -10.83 19.19
C PHE A 218 1.74 -10.49 19.21
N ILE A 219 1.35 -9.40 19.86
CA ILE A 219 -0.06 -9.00 19.96
C ILE A 219 -0.23 -7.50 19.76
N GLY A 220 -1.41 -7.13 19.29
CA GLY A 220 -1.78 -5.74 19.10
C GLY A 220 -1.07 -5.11 17.91
N MET A 221 -1.10 -3.79 17.84
CA MET A 221 -0.43 -3.03 16.77
C MET A 221 0.91 -2.52 17.28
N TYR A 222 1.99 -2.71 16.54
CA TYR A 222 3.31 -2.25 16.96
C TYR A 222 4.07 -1.54 15.84
N GLN A 223 5.00 -0.67 16.25
CA GLN A 223 5.87 0.08 15.36
C GLN A 223 7.26 0.25 16.00
N THR A 224 8.32 0.13 15.21
CA THR A 224 9.66 0.51 15.65
C THR A 224 9.86 2.02 15.56
N MET A 225 10.73 2.55 16.41
CA MET A 225 10.89 3.98 16.61
C MET A 225 12.36 4.35 16.89
N THR A 226 12.86 5.32 16.12
CA THR A 226 14.07 6.08 16.45
C THR A 226 13.72 7.32 17.28
N LYS A 227 13.29 8.42 16.66
CA LYS A 227 12.94 9.68 17.37
C LYS A 227 11.45 9.89 17.57
N LYS A 228 10.62 9.45 16.64
CA LYS A 228 9.17 9.69 16.65
C LYS A 228 8.45 8.46 16.11
N ALA A 229 7.28 8.17 16.66
CA ALA A 229 6.33 7.21 16.13
C ALA A 229 4.92 7.65 16.48
N ALA A 230 3.95 7.19 15.70
CA ALA A 230 2.56 7.50 15.92
C ALA A 230 1.71 6.32 15.46
N ILE A 231 0.69 5.96 16.24
CA ILE A 231 -0.28 4.92 15.86
C ILE A 231 -1.67 5.49 16.10
N THR A 232 -2.53 5.41 15.08
CA THR A 232 -3.95 5.77 15.17
C THR A 232 -4.73 4.58 15.70
N VAL A 233 -5.54 4.81 16.73
CA VAL A 233 -6.31 3.77 17.43
C VAL A 233 -7.78 4.09 17.31
N GLN A 234 -8.58 3.12 16.88
CA GLN A 234 -10.04 3.25 16.83
C GLN A 234 -10.65 2.59 18.05
N ARG A 235 -11.62 3.26 18.68
CA ARG A 235 -12.34 2.77 19.85
C ARG A 235 -13.02 1.43 19.59
N LYS A 236 -13.55 1.23 18.38
CA LYS A 236 -14.27 0.01 17.97
C LYS A 236 -13.40 -1.26 18.00
N ASP A 237 -12.07 -1.12 17.93
CA ASP A 237 -11.14 -2.25 17.89
C ASP A 237 -10.83 -2.78 19.32
N PHE A 238 -11.26 -2.07 20.36
CA PHE A 238 -10.98 -2.39 21.77
C PHE A 238 -12.28 -2.56 22.58
N PRO A 239 -12.62 -3.80 23.01
CA PRO A 239 -13.89 -4.07 23.68
C PRO A 239 -14.04 -3.34 25.03
N SER A 240 -12.92 -3.09 25.70
CA SER A 240 -12.85 -2.43 27.01
C SER A 240 -12.90 -0.91 26.93
N ASN A 241 -13.10 -0.31 25.74
CA ASN A 241 -12.95 1.15 25.49
C ASN A 241 -11.63 1.71 26.07
N SER A 242 -10.61 0.88 26.15
CA SER A 242 -9.31 1.21 26.74
C SER A 242 -8.24 0.29 26.17
N PHE A 243 -6.99 0.73 26.21
CA PHE A 243 -5.84 -0.02 25.72
C PHE A 243 -4.58 0.29 26.53
N TYR A 244 -3.58 -0.58 26.44
CA TYR A 244 -2.24 -0.35 26.95
C TYR A 244 -1.31 0.18 25.87
N VAL A 245 -0.57 1.25 26.18
CA VAL A 245 0.57 1.74 25.42
C VAL A 245 1.82 1.16 26.03
N VAL A 246 2.39 0.14 25.38
CA VAL A 246 3.60 -0.57 25.81
C VAL A 246 4.80 0.01 25.08
N VAL A 247 5.85 0.38 25.82
CA VAL A 247 7.08 0.91 25.25
C VAL A 247 8.28 0.12 25.75
N VAL A 248 9.02 -0.46 24.80
CA VAL A 248 10.17 -1.34 25.07
C VAL A 248 11.38 -0.83 24.31
N VAL A 249 12.50 -0.64 25.00
CA VAL A 249 13.79 -0.36 24.36
C VAL A 249 14.40 -1.66 23.88
N LYS A 250 14.81 -1.72 22.62
CA LYS A 250 15.46 -2.87 22.01
C LYS A 250 16.91 -2.97 22.47
N THR A 251 17.40 -4.20 22.68
CA THR A 251 18.82 -4.41 23.02
C THR A 251 19.75 -3.96 21.89
N GLU A 252 19.27 -3.92 20.65
CA GLU A 252 20.05 -3.58 19.46
C GLU A 252 19.32 -2.60 18.54
N ASP A 253 20.09 -1.80 17.82
CA ASP A 253 19.56 -0.72 16.96
C ASP A 253 19.15 -1.18 15.56
N GLN A 254 19.51 -2.42 15.17
CA GLN A 254 19.26 -2.96 13.83
C GLN A 254 17.76 -3.01 13.49
N ALA A 255 16.89 -3.24 14.47
CA ALA A 255 15.44 -3.22 14.28
C ALA A 255 14.93 -1.85 13.77
N CYS A 256 15.66 -0.77 14.03
CA CYS A 256 15.36 0.57 13.54
C CYS A 256 16.31 1.02 12.40
N GLY A 257 17.04 0.09 11.77
CA GLY A 257 18.04 0.40 10.74
C GLY A 257 19.36 0.99 11.23
N GLY A 258 19.64 0.90 12.54
CA GLY A 258 20.91 1.34 13.13
C GLY A 258 22.07 0.37 12.89
N ALA A 259 23.29 0.86 13.04
CA ALA A 259 24.49 0.05 12.91
C ALA A 259 24.56 -1.01 14.02
N LEU A 260 24.94 -2.24 13.65
CA LEU A 260 25.30 -3.28 14.60
C LEU A 260 26.80 -3.16 14.90
N PRO A 261 27.22 -2.78 16.12
CA PRO A 261 28.65 -2.68 16.41
C PRO A 261 29.32 -4.06 16.33
N PHE A 262 30.45 -4.10 15.62
CA PHE A 262 31.33 -5.27 15.49
C PHE A 262 32.32 -5.25 16.67
N TYR A 263 31.93 -5.79 17.82
CA TYR A 263 32.89 -6.07 18.90
C TYR A 263 33.51 -7.46 18.68
N PRO A 264 34.80 -7.67 19.02
CA PRO A 264 35.42 -8.98 18.93
C PRO A 264 34.68 -9.95 19.84
N PHE A 265 34.04 -10.96 19.23
CA PHE A 265 33.24 -11.96 19.93
C PHE A 265 34.16 -12.88 20.74
N ILE A 266 33.94 -12.95 22.05
CA ILE A 266 34.26 -14.14 22.83
C ILE A 266 32.90 -14.82 23.07
N GLU A 267 32.75 -16.06 22.62
CA GLU A 267 31.55 -16.86 22.89
C GLU A 267 31.28 -16.90 24.41
N ASP A 268 30.01 -16.75 24.80
CA ASP A 268 29.51 -16.84 26.19
C ASP A 268 29.82 -15.73 27.20
N GLU A 269 30.56 -14.67 26.85
CA GLU A 269 30.70 -13.49 27.72
C GLU A 269 29.60 -12.43 27.43
N PRO A 270 28.85 -11.95 28.45
CA PRO A 270 27.81 -10.95 28.25
C PRO A 270 28.41 -9.58 27.89
N VAL A 271 27.83 -8.92 26.89
CA VAL A 271 28.29 -7.58 26.44
C VAL A 271 27.73 -6.51 27.38
N ASP A 272 28.61 -5.75 28.04
CA ASP A 272 28.23 -4.57 28.81
C ASP A 272 28.08 -3.35 27.88
N GLN A 273 26.84 -2.96 27.57
CA GLN A 273 26.54 -1.78 26.75
C GLN A 273 26.37 -0.49 27.60
N GLY A 274 26.71 -0.50 28.89
CA GLY A 274 26.53 0.65 29.77
C GLY A 274 25.05 1.04 29.93
N HIS A 275 24.78 2.34 30.16
CA HIS A 275 23.44 2.88 30.44
C HIS A 275 22.61 3.08 29.16
N ARG A 276 22.25 1.99 28.46
CA ARG A 276 21.36 2.01 27.29
C ARG A 276 19.92 2.31 27.71
N GLN A 277 19.66 3.59 27.93
CA GLN A 277 18.37 4.13 28.38
C GLN A 277 17.82 5.16 27.39
N LYS A 278 16.50 5.24 27.29
CA LYS A 278 15.81 6.18 26.41
C LYS A 278 14.74 6.93 27.17
N THR A 279 14.83 8.25 27.12
CA THR A 279 13.77 9.15 27.59
C THR A 279 12.75 9.35 26.48
N LEU A 280 11.51 9.03 26.80
CA LEU A 280 10.39 8.99 25.86
C LEU A 280 9.25 9.84 26.41
N SER A 281 8.57 10.54 25.52
CA SER A 281 7.39 11.34 25.85
C SER A 281 6.20 10.84 25.05
N VAL A 282 5.12 10.46 25.73
CA VAL A 282 3.87 10.00 25.14
C VAL A 282 2.84 11.12 25.21
N LEU A 283 2.14 11.35 24.11
CA LEU A 283 1.05 12.30 23.98
C LEU A 283 -0.10 11.63 23.23
N VAL A 284 -1.27 11.55 23.84
CA VAL A 284 -2.48 11.07 23.16
C VAL A 284 -3.31 12.27 22.74
N SER A 285 -3.53 12.43 21.43
CA SER A 285 -4.36 13.50 20.87
C SER A 285 -5.58 12.93 20.17
N GLN A 286 -6.72 13.62 20.23
CA GLN A 286 -7.92 13.25 19.46
C GLN A 286 -7.63 13.31 17.96
N ALA A 287 -8.16 12.35 17.19
CA ALA A 287 -8.11 12.40 15.74
C ALA A 287 -9.28 13.23 15.18
N VAL A 288 -9.24 13.53 13.88
CA VAL A 288 -10.33 14.25 13.20
C VAL A 288 -11.61 13.42 13.25
N THR A 289 -12.75 14.06 13.52
CA THR A 289 -14.05 13.39 13.60
C THR A 289 -14.48 12.86 12.24
N SER A 290 -15.19 11.73 12.26
CA SER A 290 -15.72 11.08 11.05
C SER A 290 -16.69 12.00 10.29
N GLU A 291 -17.50 12.80 11.00
CA GLU A 291 -18.45 13.74 10.39
C GLU A 291 -17.75 14.81 9.54
N ALA A 292 -16.74 15.49 10.09
CA ALA A 292 -15.98 16.52 9.37
C ALA A 292 -15.29 15.93 8.13
N TYR A 293 -14.87 14.67 8.22
CA TYR A 293 -14.28 13.96 7.10
C TYR A 293 -15.32 13.66 6.00
N VAL A 294 -16.52 13.18 6.38
CA VAL A 294 -17.63 12.91 5.44
C VAL A 294 -18.10 14.17 4.72
N ASP A 295 -18.22 15.29 5.43
CA ASP A 295 -18.60 16.57 4.82
C ASP A 295 -17.57 17.01 3.76
N GLY A 296 -16.28 16.89 4.07
CA GLY A 296 -15.20 17.17 3.13
C GLY A 296 -15.23 16.25 1.89
N MET A 297 -15.53 14.97 2.07
CA MET A 297 -15.67 14.02 0.96
C MET A 297 -16.84 14.37 0.04
N LEU A 298 -18.02 14.64 0.61
CA LEU A 298 -19.23 14.98 -0.14
C LEU A 298 -19.05 16.28 -0.93
N PHE A 299 -18.39 17.27 -0.34
CA PHE A 299 -18.05 18.53 -1.01
C PHE A 299 -17.17 18.29 -2.25
N CYS A 300 -16.08 17.52 -2.11
CA CYS A 300 -15.20 17.19 -3.24
C CYS A 300 -15.92 16.38 -4.33
N LEU A 301 -16.74 15.39 -3.95
CA LEU A 301 -17.56 14.63 -4.91
C LEU A 301 -18.56 15.51 -5.64
N GLY A 302 -19.18 16.47 -4.95
CA GLY A 302 -20.09 17.45 -5.54
C GLY A 302 -19.43 18.29 -6.63
N ILE A 303 -18.18 18.73 -6.42
CA ILE A 303 -17.40 19.45 -7.45
C ILE A 303 -17.20 18.57 -8.69
N PHE A 304 -16.80 17.31 -8.53
CA PHE A 304 -16.62 16.42 -9.68
C PHE A 304 -17.93 16.17 -10.42
N LEU A 305 -19.04 15.92 -9.71
CA LEU A 305 -20.37 15.75 -10.31
C LEU A 305 -20.85 16.99 -11.07
N SER A 306 -20.44 18.20 -10.64
CA SER A 306 -20.78 19.44 -11.36
C SER A 306 -20.22 19.47 -12.79
N PHE A 307 -19.02 18.94 -13.02
CA PHE A 307 -18.46 18.82 -14.37
C PHE A 307 -19.27 17.88 -15.25
N TYR A 308 -19.74 16.76 -14.70
CA TYR A 308 -20.63 15.84 -15.41
C TYR A 308 -21.94 16.53 -15.80
N LEU A 309 -22.60 17.23 -14.86
CA LEU A 309 -23.82 17.98 -15.15
C LEU A 309 -23.58 19.05 -16.24
N LEU A 310 -22.48 19.80 -16.15
CA LEU A 310 -22.12 20.81 -17.15
C LEU A 310 -21.95 20.18 -18.53
N THR A 311 -21.26 19.05 -18.65
CA THR A 311 -21.08 18.37 -19.95
C THR A 311 -22.40 17.86 -20.52
N ILE A 312 -23.32 17.36 -19.69
CA ILE A 312 -24.66 16.96 -20.11
C ILE A 312 -25.46 18.18 -20.62
N ILE A 313 -25.41 19.31 -19.89
CA ILE A 313 -26.08 20.55 -20.30
C ILE A 313 -25.53 21.04 -21.65
N LEU A 314 -24.21 21.05 -21.83
CA LEU A 314 -23.57 21.44 -23.09
C LEU A 314 -23.95 20.48 -24.24
N ALA A 315 -23.95 19.17 -23.99
CA ALA A 315 -24.36 18.19 -24.99
C ALA A 315 -25.84 18.32 -25.38
N CYS A 316 -26.72 18.58 -24.40
CA CYS A 316 -28.13 18.88 -24.64
C CYS A 316 -28.31 20.18 -25.44
N TRP A 317 -27.54 21.22 -25.12
CA TRP A 317 -27.58 22.50 -25.82
C TRP A 317 -27.10 22.35 -27.27
N GLU A 318 -25.98 21.67 -27.52
CA GLU A 318 -25.50 21.40 -28.88
C GLU A 318 -26.52 20.61 -29.70
N ASN A 319 -27.10 19.56 -29.12
CA ASN A 319 -28.14 18.76 -29.78
C ASN A 319 -29.40 19.60 -30.08
N TRP A 320 -29.82 20.46 -29.16
CA TRP A 320 -30.95 21.37 -29.38
C TRP A 320 -30.64 22.39 -30.48
N ARG A 321 -29.43 22.98 -30.48
CA ARG A 321 -28.96 23.91 -31.52
C ARG A 321 -28.92 23.24 -32.89
N GLN A 322 -28.41 22.02 -32.98
CA GLN A 322 -28.37 21.26 -34.23
C GLN A 322 -29.78 20.92 -34.74
N LYS A 323 -30.71 20.51 -33.87
CA LYS A 323 -32.12 20.30 -34.24
C LYS A 323 -32.77 21.59 -34.75
N LYS A 324 -32.52 22.73 -34.09
CA LYS A 324 -33.03 24.04 -34.52
C LYS A 324 -32.45 24.46 -35.87
N ALA A 325 -31.15 24.26 -36.10
CA ALA A 325 -30.50 24.54 -37.38
C ALA A 325 -31.07 23.66 -38.51
N LEU A 326 -31.33 22.37 -38.24
CA LEU A 326 -31.95 21.45 -39.19
C LEU A 326 -33.40 21.88 -39.52
N LEU A 327 -34.18 22.27 -38.52
CA LEU A 327 -35.54 22.78 -38.71
C LEU A 327 -35.56 24.06 -39.56
N VAL A 328 -34.63 25.00 -39.32
CA VAL A 328 -34.50 26.25 -40.09
C VAL A 328 -33.99 26.00 -41.52
N ALA A 329 -33.19 24.95 -41.75
CA ALA A 329 -32.78 24.55 -43.09
C ALA A 329 -33.92 23.91 -43.89
N MET A 330 -34.78 23.12 -43.23
CA MET A 330 -35.94 22.48 -43.86
C MET A 330 -37.02 23.50 -44.24
N ASP A 331 -37.20 24.56 -43.44
CA ASP A 331 -38.13 25.66 -43.72
C ASP A 331 -37.71 26.52 -44.93
N ARG A 332 -36.43 26.49 -45.33
CA ARG A 332 -35.93 27.14 -46.55
C ARG A 332 -36.02 26.27 -47.81
N ALA A 333 -36.30 24.98 -47.67
CA ALA A 333 -36.31 24.02 -48.78
C ALA A 333 -37.74 23.61 -49.16
N CYS A 334 -38.57 24.57 -49.58
CA CYS A 334 -39.82 24.32 -50.32
C CYS A 334 -40.08 25.47 -51.31
N PRO A 335 -39.98 25.24 -52.63
CA PRO A 335 -40.60 26.09 -53.63
C PRO A 335 -41.88 25.43 -54.18
N GLU A 336 -43.00 26.13 -54.20
CA GLU A 336 -44.14 25.78 -55.05
C GLU A 336 -43.87 26.22 -56.50
N SER A 337 -43.82 25.21 -57.38
CA SER A 337 -44.27 25.14 -58.78
C SER A 337 -43.92 26.22 -59.82
N GLY A 338 -43.33 25.78 -60.96
CA GLY A 338 -43.53 26.38 -62.30
C GLY A 338 -42.31 26.42 -63.24
N HIS A 339 -42.19 25.46 -64.17
CA HIS A 339 -41.20 25.33 -65.27
C HIS A 339 -41.42 26.33 -66.45
N PRO A 340 -40.59 26.41 -67.54
CA PRO A 340 -39.14 26.17 -67.77
C PRO A 340 -38.39 27.16 -68.75
N ARG A 341 -37.06 26.97 -68.91
CA ARG A 341 -36.12 27.28 -70.05
C ARG A 341 -35.32 28.63 -70.14
N ILE A 342 -33.99 28.45 -70.25
CA ILE A 342 -32.95 29.12 -71.11
C ILE A 342 -32.73 30.65 -70.86
N LEU A 343 -31.56 31.15 -70.44
CA LEU A 343 -30.30 31.39 -71.17
C LEU A 343 -29.32 32.07 -70.16
N ALA A 344 -28.03 32.07 -70.49
CA ALA A 344 -26.94 32.73 -69.77
C ALA A 344 -27.18 34.22 -69.50
N ASP A 345 -26.59 34.75 -68.42
CA ASP A 345 -25.84 36.01 -68.53
C ASP A 345 -24.92 36.29 -67.34
N ALA A 346 -23.96 37.15 -67.67
CA ALA A 346 -22.67 37.41 -67.05
C ALA A 346 -22.68 38.06 -65.66
N PHE A 347 -21.51 37.97 -65.03
CA PHE A 347 -21.01 38.82 -63.94
C PHE A 347 -21.31 40.32 -64.15
N PRO A 348 -21.32 41.13 -63.07
CA PRO A 348 -20.13 41.96 -62.84
C PRO A 348 -19.80 42.18 -61.35
N GLY A 349 -18.50 42.30 -61.03
CA GLY A 349 -18.06 42.78 -59.72
C GLY A 349 -16.64 42.40 -59.31
N SER A 350 -15.65 42.71 -60.15
CA SER A 350 -14.23 42.66 -59.81
C SER A 350 -13.83 43.79 -58.86
N SER A 351 -13.02 43.52 -57.84
CA SER A 351 -12.02 44.46 -57.32
C SER A 351 -10.62 43.83 -57.42
N PRO A 352 -9.58 44.60 -57.81
CA PRO A 352 -8.23 44.07 -57.97
C PRO A 352 -7.45 44.24 -56.67
N TYR A 353 -6.74 43.20 -56.22
CA TYR A 353 -5.63 43.38 -55.29
C TYR A 353 -4.42 42.56 -55.72
N GLU A 354 -3.39 43.34 -56.04
CA GLU A 354 -1.95 43.09 -56.19
C GLU A 354 -1.41 41.72 -55.77
N GLY A 355 -0.69 41.12 -56.72
CA GLY A 355 0.19 40.00 -56.49
C GLY A 355 1.48 40.42 -55.76
N TYR A 356 1.84 39.66 -54.74
CA TYR A 356 3.19 39.60 -54.23
C TYR A 356 3.87 38.34 -54.73
N ASN A 357 4.80 38.56 -55.65
CA ASN A 357 5.74 37.59 -56.18
C ASN A 357 6.87 37.42 -55.13
N TYR A 358 7.08 36.21 -54.60
CA TYR A 358 8.24 35.90 -53.77
C TYR A 358 9.33 35.27 -54.65
N GLY A 359 10.54 35.82 -54.51
CA GLY A 359 11.66 35.69 -55.44
C GLY A 359 12.18 34.27 -55.69
N SER A 360 12.43 34.03 -56.97
CA SER A 360 13.28 32.97 -57.50
C SER A 360 14.73 33.18 -57.06
N PHE A 361 15.36 32.15 -56.49
CA PHE A 361 16.82 32.06 -56.47
C PHE A 361 17.30 31.57 -57.84
N GLU A 362 18.36 32.20 -58.30
CA GLU A 362 18.99 32.05 -59.61
C GLU A 362 19.54 30.63 -59.82
N ASN A 363 19.29 30.09 -61.02
CA ASN A 363 19.96 28.90 -61.53
C ASN A 363 21.05 29.38 -62.50
N GLY A 364 22.32 29.30 -62.08
CA GLY A 364 23.47 29.48 -62.95
C GLY A 364 23.66 28.23 -63.81
N SER A 365 23.49 28.38 -65.12
CA SER A 365 23.77 27.38 -66.14
C SER A 365 25.27 27.21 -66.36
N GLY A 366 25.77 25.97 -66.20
CA GLY A 366 27.04 25.50 -66.73
C GLY A 366 26.81 24.18 -67.46
N SER A 367 27.20 24.12 -68.72
CA SER A 367 26.84 23.10 -69.71
C SER A 367 27.78 21.88 -69.71
N THR A 368 27.27 20.81 -70.36
CA THR A 368 27.99 19.78 -71.16
C THR A 368 28.98 18.84 -70.45
N ASP A 369 28.65 17.55 -70.35
CA ASP A 369 29.14 16.52 -71.29
C ASP A 369 28.74 15.07 -70.90
N GLY A 370 28.49 14.24 -71.93
CA GLY A 370 29.10 12.91 -72.05
C GLY A 370 28.53 11.71 -71.26
N LEU A 371 27.62 10.98 -71.90
CA LEU A 371 27.68 9.53 -72.22
C LEU A 371 28.65 8.61 -71.41
N VAL A 372 28.15 7.42 -71.02
CA VAL A 372 28.73 6.05 -71.17
C VAL A 372 28.46 5.12 -69.96
N ASP A 373 27.85 3.96 -70.27
CA ASP A 373 27.99 2.57 -69.75
C ASP A 373 28.32 2.28 -68.28
N SER A 374 28.05 1.12 -67.69
CA SER A 374 27.27 -0.12 -67.93
C SER A 374 27.57 -1.00 -66.69
N THR A 375 26.94 -2.17 -66.61
CA THR A 375 27.31 -3.33 -65.78
C THR A 375 26.92 -3.26 -64.29
N GLY A 376 26.43 -4.31 -63.65
CA GLY A 376 26.19 -5.68 -64.07
C GLY A 376 25.76 -6.52 -62.86
N THR A 377 24.77 -7.40 -63.11
CA THR A 377 24.63 -8.80 -62.64
C THR A 377 24.99 -9.21 -61.21
N GLY A 378 24.05 -9.96 -60.61
CA GLY A 378 24.32 -10.90 -59.52
C GLY A 378 23.07 -11.67 -59.08
N ASP A 379 22.82 -12.81 -59.74
CA ASP A 379 21.83 -13.84 -59.37
C ASP A 379 22.09 -14.44 -57.97
N LEU A 380 21.04 -14.89 -57.26
CA LEU A 380 20.92 -16.30 -56.84
C LEU A 380 19.57 -16.63 -56.15
N SER A 381 18.99 -17.73 -56.61
CA SER A 381 17.80 -18.44 -56.12
C SER A 381 18.05 -19.27 -54.85
N TYR A 382 17.00 -19.54 -54.04
CA TYR A 382 16.77 -20.87 -53.43
C TYR A 382 15.29 -21.10 -53.08
N SER A 383 14.80 -22.29 -53.47
CA SER A 383 13.47 -22.83 -53.26
C SER A 383 13.34 -23.63 -51.95
N TYR A 384 12.15 -23.70 -51.36
CA TYR A 384 11.69 -24.90 -50.64
C TYR A 384 10.16 -25.06 -50.73
N GLN A 385 9.72 -26.29 -50.95
CA GLN A 385 8.36 -26.73 -51.22
C GLN A 385 7.86 -27.58 -50.04
N GLY A 386 6.58 -27.46 -49.65
CA GLY A 386 5.98 -28.30 -48.61
C GLY A 386 4.46 -28.18 -48.52
N HIS A 387 3.76 -29.21 -49.01
CA HIS A 387 2.31 -29.42 -48.95
C HIS A 387 1.79 -29.68 -47.51
N ASN A 388 0.52 -29.30 -47.24
CA ASN A 388 -0.54 -30.26 -46.91
C ASN A 388 -1.94 -29.61 -46.78
N GLN A 389 -2.91 -30.26 -47.43
CA GLN A 389 -4.36 -30.10 -47.25
C GLN A 389 -4.82 -30.86 -46.00
N PHE A 390 -5.86 -30.38 -45.29
CA PHE A 390 -6.94 -31.26 -44.81
C PHE A 390 -8.25 -30.50 -44.52
N LYS A 391 -9.36 -31.15 -44.88
CA LYS A 391 -10.77 -30.74 -44.85
C LYS A 391 -11.49 -31.20 -43.56
N ARG A 392 -12.72 -30.66 -43.38
CA ARG A 392 -13.91 -31.14 -42.59
C ARG A 392 -13.94 -30.72 -41.11
N ALA A 393 -15.08 -30.46 -40.46
CA ALA A 393 -16.51 -30.48 -40.82
C ALA A 393 -17.34 -29.62 -39.82
N LEU A 394 -18.56 -29.29 -40.22
CA LEU A 394 -19.63 -28.65 -39.44
C LEU A 394 -20.00 -29.42 -38.15
N PHE A 395 -20.41 -28.67 -37.11
CA PHE A 395 -21.51 -29.09 -36.23
C PHE A 395 -22.43 -27.91 -35.88
N SER A 396 -23.74 -28.21 -35.91
CA SER A 396 -24.89 -27.34 -35.74
C SER A 396 -25.13 -26.98 -34.25
N GLY A 397 -25.53 -25.74 -33.98
CA GLY A 397 -25.90 -25.26 -32.65
C GLY A 397 -26.50 -23.86 -32.72
N GLN A 398 -27.83 -23.79 -32.81
CA GLN A 398 -28.63 -22.59 -33.05
C GLN A 398 -28.77 -21.75 -31.77
N MET A 399 -28.22 -20.54 -31.75
CA MET A 399 -28.65 -19.48 -30.83
C MET A 399 -28.81 -18.16 -31.58
N ARG A 400 -30.02 -17.62 -31.52
CA ARG A 400 -30.47 -16.37 -32.15
C ARG A 400 -29.55 -15.20 -31.75
N GLN A 401 -28.94 -14.54 -32.72
CA GLN A 401 -28.51 -13.15 -32.59
C GLN A 401 -28.99 -12.35 -33.80
N LEU A 402 -29.59 -11.21 -33.48
CA LEU A 402 -30.27 -10.28 -34.36
C LEU A 402 -29.24 -9.59 -35.28
N CYS A 403 -29.00 -10.13 -36.48
CA CYS A 403 -28.19 -9.47 -37.51
C CYS A 403 -29.09 -8.61 -38.39
N ILE A 404 -28.92 -7.29 -38.33
CA ILE A 404 -29.41 -6.36 -39.34
C ILE A 404 -28.60 -6.59 -40.61
N ALA A 405 -29.27 -7.08 -41.65
CA ALA A 405 -28.73 -7.23 -42.98
C ALA A 405 -28.36 -5.86 -43.56
N MET A 406 -27.11 -5.67 -44.00
CA MET A 406 -26.80 -4.63 -44.98
C MET A 406 -26.71 -5.26 -46.37
N SER A 407 -27.62 -4.79 -47.21
CA SER A 407 -27.74 -5.03 -48.64
C SER A 407 -26.42 -4.90 -49.39
N ARG A 408 -26.09 -5.94 -50.17
CA ARG A 408 -25.15 -5.90 -51.29
C ARG A 408 -25.64 -4.86 -52.33
N CYS A 409 -24.79 -3.91 -52.68
CA CYS A 409 -24.82 -3.28 -53.99
C CYS A 409 -23.56 -3.73 -54.73
N GLY A 410 -23.73 -4.36 -55.89
CA GLY A 410 -22.63 -4.85 -56.71
C GLY A 410 -22.13 -3.77 -57.64
N ASP A 411 -20.82 -3.77 -57.90
CA ASP A 411 -20.20 -3.29 -59.13
C ASP A 411 -18.80 -3.95 -59.29
N PRO A 412 -18.25 -4.02 -60.52
CA PRO A 412 -17.52 -5.20 -61.00
C PRO A 412 -16.00 -5.18 -60.78
N VAL A 413 -15.47 -6.40 -60.64
CA VAL A 413 -14.14 -6.93 -60.98
C VAL A 413 -12.99 -5.93 -61.16
N GLY A 414 -12.03 -5.98 -60.22
CA GLY A 414 -10.67 -5.48 -60.45
C GLY A 414 -9.82 -5.37 -59.19
N THR A 415 -8.90 -6.32 -59.02
CA THR A 415 -7.72 -6.33 -58.12
C THR A 415 -7.88 -6.99 -56.72
N ARG A 416 -6.95 -7.91 -56.43
CA ARG A 416 -6.89 -8.88 -55.31
C ARG A 416 -7.03 -8.26 -53.92
N PRO A 417 -7.66 -8.96 -52.95
CA PRO A 417 -7.58 -8.56 -51.54
C PRO A 417 -6.22 -8.97 -50.95
N ARG A 418 -5.43 -8.00 -50.48
CA ARG A 418 -4.29 -8.28 -49.58
C ARG A 418 -4.85 -8.69 -48.22
N LEU A 419 -4.33 -9.80 -47.72
CA LEU A 419 -4.57 -10.30 -46.37
C LEU A 419 -3.74 -9.40 -45.41
N ASP A 420 -4.36 -8.38 -44.81
CA ASP A 420 -3.67 -7.53 -43.84
C ASP A 420 -3.63 -8.23 -42.47
N SER A 421 -2.52 -8.92 -42.20
CA SER A 421 -2.16 -9.39 -40.86
C SER A 421 -1.93 -8.20 -39.93
N MET A 422 -2.68 -8.15 -38.84
CA MET A 422 -2.53 -7.14 -37.79
C MET A 422 -1.38 -7.50 -36.83
N SER A 423 -0.12 -7.40 -37.26
CA SER A 423 1.02 -7.36 -36.34
C SER A 423 2.32 -6.96 -37.03
N SER A 424 2.50 -5.70 -37.38
CA SER A 424 3.84 -5.11 -37.39
C SER A 424 3.73 -3.61 -37.20
N VAL A 425 4.18 -3.18 -36.04
CA VAL A 425 4.63 -1.79 -35.83
C VAL A 425 6.03 -1.75 -36.43
N GLU A 426 6.12 -1.51 -37.73
CA GLU A 426 7.36 -1.01 -38.33
C GLU A 426 7.16 0.49 -38.54
N GLU A 427 8.05 1.29 -37.94
CA GLU A 427 8.07 2.75 -38.08
C GLU A 427 8.52 3.21 -39.49
N ASP A 428 8.80 2.27 -40.39
CA ASP A 428 9.34 2.48 -41.73
C ASP A 428 8.33 2.16 -42.84
N ASP A 429 7.12 2.71 -42.77
CA ASP A 429 6.33 2.92 -44.00
C ASP A 429 6.94 4.13 -44.73
N TYR A 430 8.05 3.91 -45.44
CA TYR A 430 8.52 4.84 -46.44
C TYR A 430 7.44 5.00 -47.51
N ASP A 431 7.03 6.24 -47.79
CA ASP A 431 6.12 6.55 -48.91
C ASP A 431 6.71 5.91 -50.18
N THR A 432 6.04 4.92 -50.76
CA THR A 432 6.57 4.26 -51.96
C THR A 432 6.41 5.19 -53.17
N LEU A 433 7.31 5.12 -54.15
CA LEU A 433 7.19 5.94 -55.37
C LEU A 433 5.84 5.74 -56.08
N THR A 434 5.18 4.60 -55.87
CA THR A 434 3.85 4.29 -56.39
C THR A 434 2.72 5.07 -55.71
N ASP A 435 2.87 5.47 -54.44
CA ASP A 435 1.86 6.24 -53.69
C ASP A 435 1.79 7.70 -54.19
N ILE A 436 2.91 8.22 -54.72
CA ILE A 436 3.00 9.56 -55.31
C ILE A 436 2.14 9.67 -56.58
N ASP A 437 2.09 8.63 -57.40
CA ASP A 437 1.36 8.67 -58.68
C ASP A 437 -0.16 8.56 -58.51
N SER A 438 -0.67 7.91 -57.46
CA SER A 438 -2.11 7.92 -57.15
C SER A 438 -2.56 9.25 -56.55
N ASP A 439 -1.81 9.79 -55.58
CA ASP A 439 -2.24 10.96 -54.81
C ASP A 439 -2.09 12.27 -55.60
N LYS A 440 -1.04 12.38 -56.42
CA LYS A 440 -0.78 13.56 -57.25
C LYS A 440 -1.85 13.77 -58.34
N ASN A 441 -2.46 12.69 -58.82
CA ASN A 441 -3.53 12.73 -59.83
C ASN A 441 -4.89 13.10 -59.22
N VAL A 442 -5.16 12.69 -57.97
CA VAL A 442 -6.39 13.04 -57.23
C VAL A 442 -6.36 14.49 -56.74
N ILE A 443 -5.19 15.01 -56.37
CA ILE A 443 -5.03 16.39 -55.90
C ILE A 443 -5.06 17.41 -57.05
N ARG A 444 -4.49 17.08 -58.22
CA ARG A 444 -4.46 17.97 -59.40
C ARG A 444 -5.81 18.21 -60.06
N THR A 445 -6.79 17.34 -59.82
CA THR A 445 -8.14 17.41 -60.44
C THR A 445 -9.15 18.18 -59.59
N LYS A 446 -8.81 18.58 -58.37
CA LYS A 446 -9.68 19.39 -57.50
C LYS A 446 -9.50 20.88 -57.75
N GLN A 447 -10.61 21.61 -57.91
CA GLN A 447 -10.63 23.06 -58.08
C GLN A 447 -10.32 23.82 -56.77
N TYR A 448 -10.56 23.20 -55.62
CA TYR A 448 -10.28 23.75 -54.29
C TYR A 448 -9.49 22.74 -53.46
N LEU A 449 -8.37 23.19 -52.88
CA LEU A 449 -7.48 22.37 -52.07
C LEU A 449 -7.80 22.57 -50.58
N TYR A 450 -8.11 21.50 -49.85
CA TYR A 450 -8.35 21.56 -48.41
C TYR A 450 -7.14 21.05 -47.62
N VAL A 451 -6.96 21.51 -46.37
CA VAL A 451 -5.86 21.05 -45.47
C VAL A 451 -5.90 19.53 -45.27
N ALA A 452 -7.08 18.92 -45.32
CA ALA A 452 -7.26 17.47 -45.26
C ALA A 452 -6.70 16.73 -46.49
N ASP A 453 -6.61 17.40 -47.65
CA ASP A 453 -6.03 16.85 -48.88
C ASP A 453 -4.49 16.92 -48.88
N LEU A 454 -3.89 17.73 -48.00
CA LEU A 454 -2.43 17.75 -47.77
C LEU A 454 -1.97 16.67 -46.79
N ALA A 455 -2.90 15.99 -46.09
CA ALA A 455 -2.57 14.87 -45.23
C ALA A 455 -2.22 13.65 -46.11
N ARG A 456 -0.93 13.33 -46.24
CA ARG A 456 -0.39 12.29 -47.13
C ARG A 456 -0.90 10.85 -46.90
N LYS A 457 -1.66 10.57 -45.83
CA LYS A 457 -2.13 9.22 -45.51
C LYS A 457 -3.66 9.18 -45.42
N ASP A 458 -4.27 8.15 -46.01
CA ASP A 458 -5.72 7.93 -45.98
C ASP A 458 -6.25 7.90 -44.54
N LYS A 459 -7.33 8.64 -44.29
CA LYS A 459 -8.04 8.76 -43.01
C LYS A 459 -8.37 7.38 -42.40
N ARG A 460 -8.65 6.37 -43.23
CA ARG A 460 -8.95 5.00 -42.78
C ARG A 460 -7.74 4.27 -42.22
N VAL A 461 -6.59 4.40 -42.87
CA VAL A 461 -5.31 3.81 -42.45
C VAL A 461 -4.86 4.46 -41.14
N LEU A 462 -4.95 5.79 -41.08
CA LEU A 462 -4.56 6.58 -39.92
C LEU A 462 -5.43 6.28 -38.69
N ARG A 463 -6.74 6.09 -38.86
CA ARG A 463 -7.66 5.67 -37.78
C ARG A 463 -7.31 4.29 -37.22
N LYS A 464 -7.00 3.31 -38.09
CA LYS A 464 -6.56 1.98 -37.65
C LYS A 464 -5.25 2.05 -36.87
N LYS A 465 -4.26 2.81 -37.36
CA LYS A 465 -2.98 3.04 -36.68
C LYS A 465 -3.18 3.63 -35.29
N TYR A 466 -4.02 4.65 -35.14
CA TYR A 466 -4.23 5.28 -33.83
C TYR A 466 -5.04 4.44 -32.84
N GLN A 467 -5.88 3.51 -33.32
CA GLN A 467 -6.63 2.60 -32.46
C GLN A 467 -5.72 1.56 -31.77
N ILE A 468 -4.56 1.26 -32.35
CA ILE A 468 -3.54 0.38 -31.75
C ILE A 468 -3.00 0.98 -30.43
N TYR A 469 -2.78 2.30 -30.36
CA TYR A 469 -2.30 2.94 -29.12
C TYR A 469 -3.25 2.74 -27.94
N PHE A 470 -4.57 2.81 -28.18
CA PHE A 470 -5.56 2.55 -27.13
C PHE A 470 -5.43 1.11 -26.60
N TRP A 471 -5.37 0.12 -27.48
CA TRP A 471 -5.22 -1.29 -27.09
C TRP A 471 -3.89 -1.58 -26.41
N ASN A 472 -2.80 -0.97 -26.87
CA ASN A 472 -1.48 -1.11 -26.23
C ASN A 472 -1.49 -0.53 -24.82
N ILE A 473 -2.00 0.69 -24.63
CA ILE A 473 -2.09 1.32 -23.30
C ILE A 473 -3.04 0.53 -22.40
N ALA A 474 -4.17 0.05 -22.90
CA ALA A 474 -5.08 -0.78 -22.11
C ALA A 474 -4.43 -2.10 -21.67
N THR A 475 -3.64 -2.74 -22.54
CA THR A 475 -2.91 -3.98 -22.22
C THR A 475 -1.84 -3.73 -21.17
N ILE A 476 -1.05 -2.66 -21.32
CA ILE A 476 -0.05 -2.22 -20.34
C ILE A 476 -0.74 -1.92 -19.00
N ALA A 477 -1.84 -1.16 -19.02
CA ALA A 477 -2.60 -0.81 -17.82
C ALA A 477 -3.07 -2.07 -17.07
N VAL A 478 -3.66 -3.06 -17.75
CA VAL A 478 -4.08 -4.31 -17.08
C VAL A 478 -2.87 -5.07 -16.50
N PHE A 479 -1.77 -5.15 -17.25
CA PHE A 479 -0.57 -5.86 -16.82
C PHE A 479 0.09 -5.25 -15.57
N TYR A 480 0.08 -3.93 -15.43
CA TYR A 480 0.63 -3.25 -14.25
C TYR A 480 -0.39 -3.10 -13.11
N ALA A 481 -1.67 -2.87 -13.39
CA ALA A 481 -2.68 -2.67 -12.34
C ALA A 481 -2.94 -3.96 -11.54
N LEU A 482 -3.04 -5.11 -12.22
CA LEU A 482 -3.40 -6.37 -11.55
C LEU A 482 -2.40 -6.77 -10.45
N PRO A 483 -1.06 -6.81 -10.71
CA PRO A 483 -0.09 -7.12 -9.67
C PRO A 483 -0.10 -6.11 -8.52
N VAL A 484 -0.25 -4.81 -8.84
CA VAL A 484 -0.21 -3.74 -7.83
C VAL A 484 -1.39 -3.84 -6.87
N VAL A 485 -2.60 -4.00 -7.41
CA VAL A 485 -3.80 -4.18 -6.59
C VAL A 485 -3.67 -5.43 -5.72
N GLN A 486 -3.18 -6.54 -6.27
CA GLN A 486 -2.94 -7.76 -5.51
C GLN A 486 -1.92 -7.55 -4.38
N LEU A 487 -0.82 -6.87 -4.67
CA LEU A 487 0.27 -6.61 -3.73
C LEU A 487 -0.19 -5.73 -2.57
N VAL A 488 -0.94 -4.66 -2.87
CA VAL A 488 -1.49 -3.75 -1.86
C VAL A 488 -2.50 -4.45 -0.95
N ILE A 489 -3.41 -5.26 -1.50
CA ILE A 489 -4.36 -6.05 -0.70
C ILE A 489 -3.61 -7.03 0.21
N THR A 490 -2.57 -7.67 -0.31
CA THR A 490 -1.74 -8.62 0.45
C THR A 490 -1.06 -7.92 1.62
N TYR A 491 -0.36 -6.81 1.38
CA TYR A 491 0.32 -6.07 2.45
C TYR A 491 -0.66 -5.50 3.47
N GLN A 492 -1.80 -4.97 3.04
CA GLN A 492 -2.83 -4.48 3.96
C GLN A 492 -3.35 -5.61 4.87
N THR A 493 -3.54 -6.80 4.31
CA THR A 493 -3.97 -7.98 5.08
C THR A 493 -2.90 -8.38 6.09
N VAL A 494 -1.63 -8.41 5.67
CA VAL A 494 -0.51 -8.72 6.58
C VAL A 494 -0.43 -7.69 7.71
N VAL A 495 -0.52 -6.39 7.42
CA VAL A 495 -0.51 -5.33 8.44
C VAL A 495 -1.66 -5.50 9.44
N ASN A 496 -2.87 -5.78 8.96
CA ASN A 496 -4.04 -5.95 9.84
C ASN A 496 -3.96 -7.22 10.69
N VAL A 497 -3.37 -8.31 10.17
CA VAL A 497 -3.26 -9.59 10.90
C VAL A 497 -2.08 -9.59 11.86
N THR A 498 -0.91 -9.10 11.44
CA THR A 498 0.30 -9.09 12.28
C THR A 498 0.36 -7.88 13.21
N GLY A 499 -0.40 -6.82 12.92
CA GLY A 499 -0.32 -5.54 13.62
C GLY A 499 0.97 -4.76 13.36
N ASN A 500 1.80 -5.18 12.40
CA ASN A 500 3.11 -4.58 12.15
C ASN A 500 2.97 -3.31 11.30
N GLN A 501 3.07 -2.15 11.93
CA GLN A 501 2.97 -0.85 11.29
C GLN A 501 4.26 -0.41 10.58
N ASP A 502 5.33 -1.21 10.60
CA ASP A 502 6.57 -0.92 9.87
C ASP A 502 6.54 -1.39 8.40
N ILE A 503 5.48 -2.10 7.98
CA ILE A 503 5.32 -2.60 6.61
C ILE A 503 4.89 -1.48 5.65
N CYS A 504 3.96 -0.63 6.08
CA CYS A 504 3.40 0.46 5.29
C CYS A 504 3.66 1.80 6.03
N TYR A 505 4.40 2.70 5.39
CA TYR A 505 4.88 3.93 6.02
C TYR A 505 3.86 5.08 5.92
N TYR A 506 2.89 5.09 6.83
CA TYR A 506 1.86 6.12 6.84
C TYR A 506 2.29 7.44 7.49
N ASN A 507 1.71 8.53 6.99
CA ASN A 507 1.55 9.73 7.78
C ASN A 507 0.28 9.58 8.64
N PHE A 508 0.42 9.03 9.85
CA PHE A 508 -0.69 8.78 10.78
C PHE A 508 -1.48 10.04 11.19
N LEU A 509 -0.93 11.25 10.99
CA LEU A 509 -1.68 12.48 11.22
C LEU A 509 -2.79 12.67 10.17
N CYS A 510 -2.55 12.22 8.94
CA CYS A 510 -3.46 12.40 7.80
C CYS A 510 -4.16 11.11 7.40
N ALA A 511 -3.63 9.94 7.76
CA ALA A 511 -4.20 8.65 7.41
C ALA A 511 -5.51 8.43 8.18
N HIS A 512 -6.60 8.24 7.44
CA HIS A 512 -7.90 7.92 8.01
C HIS A 512 -8.31 6.50 7.62
N PRO A 513 -8.47 5.60 8.58
CA PRO A 513 -8.90 4.24 8.30
C PRO A 513 -10.39 4.20 7.96
N LEU A 514 -10.78 3.35 7.00
CA LEU A 514 -12.17 3.01 6.73
C LEU A 514 -12.26 1.52 6.40
N GLY A 515 -13.02 0.77 7.20
CA GLY A 515 -13.09 -0.69 7.09
C GLY A 515 -11.71 -1.33 7.28
N ASN A 516 -11.27 -2.11 6.30
CA ASN A 516 -9.99 -2.84 6.32
C ASN A 516 -8.82 -2.02 5.76
N LEU A 517 -9.07 -0.82 5.24
CA LEU A 517 -8.05 0.04 4.66
C LEU A 517 -7.61 1.07 5.68
N SER A 518 -6.31 1.14 5.93
CA SER A 518 -5.68 2.07 6.88
C SER A 518 -5.65 3.53 6.38
N ALA A 519 -5.57 3.75 5.06
CA ALA A 519 -5.46 5.08 4.45
C ALA A 519 -6.46 5.27 3.29
N PHE A 520 -7.76 5.09 3.58
CA PHE A 520 -8.82 5.21 2.57
C PHE A 520 -8.90 6.60 1.94
N ASN A 521 -8.52 7.63 2.70
CA ASN A 521 -8.51 9.01 2.24
C ASN A 521 -7.66 9.26 1.01
N ASN A 522 -6.59 8.49 0.83
CA ASN A 522 -5.72 8.62 -0.34
C ASN A 522 -6.34 8.01 -1.61
N ILE A 523 -7.25 7.04 -1.47
CA ILE A 523 -8.02 6.53 -2.62
C ILE A 523 -8.96 7.62 -3.12
N LEU A 524 -9.63 8.32 -2.20
CA LEU A 524 -10.59 9.35 -2.53
C LEU A 524 -9.95 10.59 -3.17
N SER A 525 -8.78 11.01 -2.68
CA SER A 525 -8.06 12.12 -3.30
C SER A 525 -7.65 11.81 -4.74
N ASN A 526 -7.39 10.54 -5.06
CA ASN A 526 -7.04 10.09 -6.42
C ASN A 526 -8.25 9.69 -7.28
N LEU A 527 -9.44 9.52 -6.69
CA LEU A 527 -10.67 9.21 -7.41
C LEU A 527 -11.00 10.29 -8.47
N GLY A 528 -10.57 11.53 -8.24
CA GLY A 528 -10.72 12.63 -9.20
C GLY A 528 -10.11 12.34 -10.57
N TYR A 529 -8.92 11.71 -10.63
CA TYR A 529 -8.28 11.32 -11.90
C TYR A 529 -9.12 10.30 -12.67
N ILE A 530 -9.70 9.33 -11.96
CA ILE A 530 -10.57 8.31 -12.54
C ILE A 530 -11.86 8.94 -13.07
N LEU A 531 -12.50 9.81 -12.27
CA LEU A 531 -13.73 10.50 -12.66
C LEU A 531 -13.50 11.47 -13.82
N LEU A 532 -12.44 12.26 -13.83
CA LEU A 532 -12.14 13.17 -14.93
C LEU A 532 -11.70 12.42 -16.18
N GLY A 533 -10.95 11.32 -16.04
CA GLY A 533 -10.60 10.43 -17.15
C GLY A 533 -11.82 9.79 -17.80
N LEU A 534 -12.76 9.27 -16.99
CA LEU A 534 -14.02 8.72 -17.49
C LEU A 534 -14.87 9.80 -18.19
N LEU A 535 -14.94 11.01 -17.62
CA LEU A 535 -15.62 12.13 -18.25
C LEU A 535 -15.00 12.48 -19.61
N PHE A 536 -13.68 12.51 -19.70
CA PHE A 536 -12.96 12.76 -20.94
C PHE A 536 -13.27 11.68 -22.00
N LEU A 537 -13.29 10.40 -21.62
CA LEU A 537 -13.69 9.30 -22.50
C LEU A 537 -15.13 9.45 -23.00
N LEU A 538 -16.07 9.84 -22.13
CA LEU A 538 -17.46 10.10 -22.52
C LEU A 538 -17.58 11.27 -23.51
N ILE A 539 -16.82 12.35 -23.32
CA ILE A 539 -16.79 13.48 -24.26
C ILE A 539 -16.28 13.03 -25.63
N ILE A 540 -15.21 12.23 -25.67
CA ILE A 540 -14.65 11.70 -26.92
C ILE A 540 -15.66 10.79 -27.61
N LEU A 541 -16.30 9.88 -26.86
CA LEU A 541 -17.33 8.98 -27.37
C LEU A 541 -18.51 9.76 -27.97
N GLN A 542 -18.98 10.79 -27.27
CA GLN A 542 -20.05 11.66 -27.78
C GLN A 542 -19.64 12.37 -29.07
N ARG A 543 -18.40 12.87 -29.15
CA ARG A 543 -17.85 13.50 -30.36
C ARG A 543 -17.68 12.51 -31.51
N GLU A 544 -17.28 11.28 -31.23
CA GLU A 544 -17.16 10.21 -32.23
C GLU A 544 -18.53 9.80 -32.77
N ILE A 545 -19.53 9.59 -31.90
CA ILE A 545 -20.91 9.28 -32.33
C ILE A 545 -21.47 10.40 -33.20
N ASN A 546 -21.33 11.66 -32.77
CA ASN A 546 -21.81 12.81 -33.54
C ASN A 546 -21.09 12.92 -34.89
N HIS A 547 -19.79 12.65 -34.94
CA HIS A 547 -19.03 12.63 -36.19
C HIS A 547 -19.47 11.48 -37.12
N ASN A 548 -19.64 10.27 -36.58
CA ASN A 548 -20.11 9.11 -37.36
C ASN A 548 -21.53 9.34 -37.90
N ARG A 549 -22.41 9.99 -37.14
CA ARG A 549 -23.74 10.42 -37.62
C ARG A 549 -23.66 11.46 -38.74
N ALA A 550 -22.73 12.41 -38.67
CA ALA A 550 -22.51 13.39 -39.74
C ALA A 550 -21.96 12.73 -41.01
N LEU A 551 -21.04 11.77 -40.87
CA LEU A 551 -20.55 10.96 -41.99
C LEU A 551 -21.67 10.16 -42.65
N LEU A 552 -22.56 9.55 -41.88
CA LEU A 552 -23.73 8.83 -42.40
C LEU A 552 -24.73 9.74 -43.13
N ARG A 553 -24.77 11.03 -42.82
CA ARG A 553 -25.62 12.02 -43.50
C ARG A 553 -25.02 12.58 -44.78
N ASN A 554 -23.83 12.10 -45.21
CA ASN A 554 -23.09 12.62 -46.37
C ASN A 554 -22.92 14.15 -46.34
N ASP A 555 -22.72 14.70 -45.14
CA ASP A 555 -22.56 16.15 -44.97
C ASP A 555 -21.21 16.56 -45.57
N LEU A 556 -21.22 17.32 -46.68
CA LEU A 556 -20.01 17.72 -47.44
C LEU A 556 -18.96 18.36 -46.52
N TYR A 557 -19.42 19.13 -45.52
CA TYR A 557 -18.58 19.77 -44.51
C TYR A 557 -17.85 18.79 -43.58
N ALA A 558 -18.40 17.61 -43.30
CA ALA A 558 -17.75 16.58 -42.47
C ALA A 558 -16.75 15.71 -43.25
N LEU A 559 -16.92 15.64 -44.57
CA LEU A 559 -16.08 14.90 -45.50
C LEU A 559 -14.87 15.73 -45.98
N GLU A 560 -15.08 17.02 -46.29
CA GLU A 560 -14.11 17.87 -47.01
C GLU A 560 -13.40 18.92 -46.14
N CYS A 561 -13.97 19.33 -44.99
CA CYS A 561 -13.40 20.39 -44.15
C CYS A 561 -12.98 19.89 -42.75
N GLY A 562 -11.72 20.18 -42.35
CA GLY A 562 -11.24 20.04 -40.96
C GLY A 562 -9.94 19.23 -40.77
N ILE A 563 -9.36 19.32 -39.57
CA ILE A 563 -8.19 18.53 -39.15
C ILE A 563 -8.62 17.05 -38.99
N PRO A 564 -7.84 16.07 -39.49
CA PRO A 564 -8.14 14.66 -39.30
C PRO A 564 -8.29 14.32 -37.81
N LYS A 565 -9.40 13.64 -37.46
CA LYS A 565 -9.73 13.33 -36.06
C LYS A 565 -9.07 12.01 -35.64
N HIS A 566 -8.27 12.05 -34.58
CA HIS A 566 -7.56 10.90 -34.03
C HIS A 566 -8.18 10.43 -32.71
N PHE A 567 -9.40 9.87 -32.78
CA PHE A 567 -10.13 9.42 -31.58
C PHE A 567 -9.35 8.38 -30.75
N GLY A 568 -8.61 7.46 -31.40
CA GLY A 568 -7.80 6.44 -30.72
C GLY A 568 -6.73 7.01 -29.78
N LEU A 569 -6.08 8.11 -30.17
CA LEU A 569 -5.10 8.79 -29.32
C LEU A 569 -5.76 9.41 -28.08
N PHE A 570 -6.92 10.05 -28.25
CA PHE A 570 -7.64 10.65 -27.13
C PHE A 570 -8.20 9.58 -26.17
N TYR A 571 -8.66 8.44 -26.69
CA TYR A 571 -9.03 7.30 -25.84
C TYR A 571 -7.83 6.76 -25.04
N ALA A 572 -6.66 6.68 -25.65
CA ALA A 572 -5.42 6.30 -24.95
C ALA A 572 -5.08 7.30 -23.83
N MET A 573 -5.18 8.61 -24.09
CA MET A 573 -4.96 9.65 -23.07
C MET A 573 -5.94 9.56 -21.89
N GLY A 574 -7.24 9.35 -22.17
CA GLY A 574 -8.23 9.20 -21.10
C GLY A 574 -8.01 7.95 -20.25
N THR A 575 -7.63 6.84 -20.88
CA THR A 575 -7.28 5.59 -20.20
C THR A 575 -6.02 5.74 -19.35
N ALA A 576 -5.00 6.46 -19.86
CA ALA A 576 -3.79 6.75 -19.12
C ALA A 576 -4.05 7.59 -17.87
N LEU A 577 -4.92 8.61 -17.96
CA LEU A 577 -5.30 9.44 -16.80
C LEU A 577 -6.01 8.62 -15.71
N MET A 578 -6.90 7.70 -16.11
CA MET A 578 -7.55 6.79 -15.15
C MET A 578 -6.53 5.84 -14.49
N MET A 579 -5.57 5.35 -15.27
CA MET A 579 -4.52 4.45 -14.79
C MET A 579 -3.57 5.14 -13.80
N GLU A 580 -3.19 6.38 -14.06
CA GLU A 580 -2.42 7.23 -13.13
C GLU A 580 -3.13 7.34 -11.77
N GLY A 581 -4.44 7.61 -11.80
CA GLY A 581 -5.26 7.66 -10.58
C GLY A 581 -5.30 6.33 -9.81
N LEU A 582 -5.44 5.21 -10.51
CA LEU A 582 -5.49 3.88 -9.90
C LEU A 582 -4.15 3.50 -9.24
N LEU A 583 -3.04 3.66 -9.95
CA LEU A 583 -1.71 3.32 -9.43
C LEU A 583 -1.32 4.21 -8.26
N SER A 584 -1.56 5.52 -8.39
CA SER A 584 -1.32 6.48 -7.29
C SER A 584 -2.15 6.14 -6.05
N ALA A 585 -3.44 5.81 -6.22
CA ALA A 585 -4.28 5.36 -5.12
C ALA A 585 -3.70 4.10 -4.44
N CYS A 586 -3.30 3.10 -5.22
CA CYS A 586 -2.73 1.85 -4.71
C CYS A 586 -1.44 2.09 -3.91
N TYR A 587 -0.52 2.90 -4.44
CA TYR A 587 0.71 3.26 -3.72
C TYR A 587 0.41 3.88 -2.36
N HIS A 588 -0.50 4.84 -2.29
CA HIS A 588 -0.79 5.55 -1.06
C HIS A 588 -1.65 4.77 -0.05
N VAL A 589 -2.26 3.65 -0.45
CA VAL A 589 -2.94 2.72 0.46
C VAL A 589 -1.94 1.96 1.32
N CYS A 590 -0.80 1.57 0.77
CA CYS A 590 0.31 1.01 1.53
C CYS A 590 1.65 1.48 0.93
N PRO A 591 2.16 2.63 1.37
CA PRO A 591 3.43 3.16 0.86
C PRO A 591 4.58 2.28 1.36
N ASN A 592 5.20 1.55 0.43
CA ASN A 592 6.36 0.69 0.69
C ASN A 592 7.29 0.69 -0.54
N TYR A 593 8.56 0.33 -0.34
CA TYR A 593 9.59 0.32 -1.39
C TYR A 593 9.21 -0.57 -2.58
N THR A 594 8.55 -1.70 -2.34
CA THR A 594 8.06 -2.60 -3.40
C THR A 594 6.94 -1.97 -4.22
N ASN A 595 6.03 -1.25 -3.56
CA ASN A 595 4.89 -0.61 -4.22
C ASN A 595 5.32 0.64 -5.00
N PHE A 596 6.43 1.29 -4.61
CA PHE A 596 6.99 2.44 -5.34
C PHE A 596 7.51 2.09 -6.74
N GLN A 597 7.81 0.81 -7.01
CA GLN A 597 8.30 0.39 -8.33
C GLN A 597 7.23 0.37 -9.42
N PHE A 598 5.96 0.52 -9.03
CA PHE A 598 4.79 0.50 -9.90
C PHE A 598 4.07 1.84 -9.84
#